data_AF-A0A2A3F5E4-F1
#
_entry.id   AF-A0A2A3F5E4-F1
#
_cell.length_a   1.000
_cell.length_b   1.000
_cell.length_c   1.000
_cell.angle_alpha   90.00
_cell.angle_beta   90.00
_cell.angle_gamma   90.00
#
_symmetry.space_group_name_H-M   'P 1'
#
loop_
_entity.id
_entity.type
_entity.pdbx_description
1 polymer ?
#
loop_
_entity_poly.entity_id
_entity_poly.type
_entity_poly.pdbx_seq_one_letter_code
_entity_poly.pdbx_strand_id
1 'polypeptide(L)'
;MGLDRVVLDLPRLLTGDAALEVAAAELRERGVTGWRGLQLRTTETTGTAVIRRFTFTYWCPTAVPSAHRVHYTSLWARLEAGERLALLRLAASAGVTDTMARFLMRVGGPGFLLDQPGGTCRIPLSFRVFLHAMATEPAGTRVPPAPVSTPAR
;
A
#
# COMPACT_ATOMS: atom_id res chain seq x y z
N MET A 1 16.79 -10.24 -19.35
CA MET A 1 15.97 -10.29 -18.12
C MET A 1 16.72 -9.56 -17.02
N GLY A 2 16.06 -8.64 -16.32
CA GLY A 2 16.61 -7.92 -15.17
C GLY A 2 15.91 -8.31 -13.86
N LEU A 3 16.62 -8.19 -12.74
CA LEU A 3 16.03 -8.31 -11.41
C LEU A 3 15.43 -6.96 -11.03
N ASP A 4 14.16 -6.97 -10.61
CA ASP A 4 13.44 -5.78 -10.17
C ASP A 4 12.75 -6.02 -8.82
N ARG A 5 12.17 -4.97 -8.23
CA ARG A 5 11.50 -5.03 -6.94
C ARG A 5 10.20 -4.25 -6.89
N VAL A 6 9.26 -4.77 -6.11
CA VAL A 6 8.03 -4.08 -5.72
C VAL A 6 7.97 -3.98 -4.20
N VAL A 7 7.57 -2.81 -3.70
CA VAL A 7 7.48 -2.52 -2.26
C VAL A 7 6.06 -2.12 -1.93
N LEU A 8 5.42 -2.86 -1.04
CA LEU A 8 4.01 -2.69 -0.67
C LEU A 8 3.86 -2.51 0.85
N ASP A 9 3.02 -1.55 1.23
CA ASP A 9 2.58 -1.40 2.61
C ASP A 9 1.31 -2.25 2.81
N LEU A 10 1.42 -3.38 3.51
CA LEU A 10 0.37 -4.40 3.67
C LEU A 10 0.02 -4.66 5.14
N PRO A 11 -1.18 -5.17 5.44
CA PRO A 11 -1.56 -5.64 6.78
C PRO A 11 -0.50 -6.53 7.42
N ARG A 12 -0.16 -6.24 8.68
CA ARG A 12 0.79 -7.01 9.49
C ARG A 12 0.40 -8.49 9.60
N LEU A 13 -0.89 -8.77 9.60
CA LEU A 13 -1.45 -10.11 9.81
C LEU A 13 -1.46 -10.96 8.53
N LEU A 14 -1.08 -10.42 7.37
CA LEU A 14 -0.96 -11.20 6.15
C LEU A 14 0.15 -12.24 6.29
N THR A 15 -0.15 -13.48 5.90
CA THR A 15 0.86 -14.53 5.72
C THR A 15 1.76 -14.19 4.53
N GLY A 16 2.94 -14.82 4.48
CA GLY A 16 3.88 -14.64 3.36
C GLY A 16 3.24 -14.96 2.00
N ASP A 17 2.48 -16.05 1.91
CA ASP A 17 1.80 -16.47 0.68
C ASP A 17 0.71 -15.49 0.27
N ALA A 18 -0.11 -15.02 1.21
CA ALA A 18 -1.13 -14.02 0.91
C ALA A 18 -0.51 -12.68 0.47
N ALA A 19 0.63 -12.30 1.07
CA ALA A 19 1.39 -11.12 0.66
C ALA A 19 1.98 -11.27 -0.76
N LEU A 20 2.44 -12.47 -1.12
CA LEU A 20 2.88 -12.79 -2.48
C LEU A 20 1.75 -12.71 -3.50
N GLU A 21 0.57 -13.21 -3.18
CA GLU A 21 -0.61 -13.09 -4.06
C GLU A 21 -1.01 -11.63 -4.29
N VAL A 22 -0.99 -10.80 -3.24
CA VAL A 22 -1.23 -9.36 -3.37
C VAL A 22 -0.15 -8.68 -4.22
N ALA A 23 1.12 -9.05 -4.05
CA ALA A 23 2.21 -8.52 -4.87
C ALA A 23 2.09 -8.94 -6.34
N ALA A 24 1.72 -10.19 -6.61
CA ALA A 24 1.47 -10.70 -7.95
C ALA A 24 0.30 -9.98 -8.62
N ALA A 25 -0.80 -9.76 -7.89
CA ALA A 25 -1.93 -8.98 -8.36
C ALA A 25 -1.53 -7.55 -8.70
N GLU A 26 -0.78 -6.86 -7.82
CA GLU A 26 -0.30 -5.50 -8.06
C GLU A 26 0.53 -5.41 -9.35
N LEU A 27 1.44 -6.35 -9.59
CA LEU A 27 2.26 -6.37 -10.81
C LEU A 27 1.38 -6.51 -12.07
N ARG A 28 0.40 -7.43 -12.06
CA ARG A 28 -0.54 -7.62 -13.17
C ARG A 28 -1.38 -6.35 -13.40
N GLU A 29 -1.86 -5.76 -12.32
CA GLU A 29 -2.68 -4.55 -12.34
C GLU A 29 -1.93 -3.33 -12.90
N ARG A 30 -0.62 -3.26 -12.69
CA ARG A 30 0.27 -2.24 -13.25
C ARG A 30 0.75 -2.55 -14.67
N GLY A 31 0.25 -3.62 -15.29
CA GLY A 31 0.64 -4.02 -16.64
C GLY A 31 2.04 -4.62 -16.73
N VAL A 32 2.66 -4.97 -15.60
CA VAL A 32 3.94 -5.70 -15.60
C VAL A 32 3.63 -7.13 -16.02
N THR A 33 4.04 -7.50 -17.24
CA THR A 33 3.79 -8.82 -17.83
C THR A 33 5.09 -9.61 -17.99
N GLY A 34 4.98 -10.94 -18.06
CA GLY A 34 6.13 -11.82 -18.28
C GLY A 34 7.11 -11.93 -17.11
N TRP A 35 6.81 -11.36 -15.94
CA TRP A 35 7.64 -11.49 -14.74
C TRP A 35 7.62 -12.92 -14.19
N ARG A 36 8.71 -13.31 -13.51
CA ARG A 36 8.87 -14.65 -12.90
C ARG A 36 9.67 -14.60 -11.59
N GLY A 37 9.53 -15.65 -10.78
CA GLY A 37 10.33 -15.81 -9.56
C GLY A 37 10.05 -14.73 -8.51
N LEU A 38 8.79 -14.33 -8.36
CA LEU A 38 8.36 -13.39 -7.32
C LEU A 38 8.65 -14.00 -5.94
N GLN A 39 9.45 -13.30 -5.14
CA GLN A 39 9.88 -13.75 -3.82
C GLN A 39 9.82 -12.61 -2.82
N LEU A 40 9.32 -12.90 -1.61
CA LEU A 40 9.42 -12.00 -0.48
C LEU A 40 10.87 -11.93 0.00
N ARG A 41 11.40 -10.72 0.20
CA ARG A 41 12.76 -10.49 0.68
C ARG A 41 12.80 -9.99 2.11
N THR A 42 12.05 -8.93 2.39
CA THR A 42 12.05 -8.31 3.72
C THR A 42 10.65 -7.85 4.12
N THR A 43 10.44 -7.81 5.43
CA THR A 43 9.28 -7.19 6.06
C THR A 43 9.78 -6.21 7.11
N GLU A 44 9.36 -4.96 7.02
CA GLU A 44 9.79 -3.87 7.89
C GLU A 44 8.60 -3.28 8.65
N THR A 45 8.86 -2.78 9.86
CA THR A 45 7.87 -2.02 10.62
C THR A 45 7.61 -0.67 9.97
N THR A 46 6.35 -0.26 9.94
CA THR A 46 5.97 1.12 9.61
C THR A 46 5.62 1.88 10.89
N GLY A 47 5.28 3.16 10.77
CA GLY A 47 4.78 3.96 11.89
C GLY A 47 3.37 3.59 12.37
N THR A 48 2.77 2.51 11.87
CA THR A 48 1.44 2.03 12.30
C THR A 48 1.52 0.63 12.92
N ALA A 49 0.61 0.34 13.85
CA ALA A 49 0.58 -0.95 14.53
C ALA A 49 0.13 -2.09 13.59
N VAL A 50 -0.73 -1.74 12.62
CA VAL A 50 -1.46 -2.68 11.76
C VAL A 50 -0.83 -2.90 10.38
N ILE A 51 0.11 -2.05 9.93
CA ILE A 51 0.76 -2.18 8.61
C ILE A 51 2.23 -2.56 8.76
N ARG A 52 2.74 -3.32 7.80
CA ARG A 52 4.16 -3.61 7.59
C ARG A 52 4.52 -3.33 6.14
N ARG A 53 5.78 -3.02 5.89
CA ARG A 53 6.31 -2.82 4.55
C ARG A 53 6.95 -4.10 4.06
N PHE A 54 6.46 -4.63 2.96
CA PHE A 54 6.96 -5.85 2.34
C PHE A 54 7.74 -5.49 1.08
N THR A 55 8.95 -6.01 0.97
CA THR A 55 9.78 -5.88 -0.23
C THR A 55 9.83 -7.22 -0.95
N PHE A 56 9.44 -7.22 -2.20
CA PHE A 56 9.50 -8.39 -3.07
C PHE A 56 10.46 -8.15 -4.22
N THR A 57 11.05 -9.21 -4.74
CA THR A 57 11.85 -9.17 -5.98
C THR A 57 11.30 -10.13 -7.01
N TYR A 58 11.44 -9.79 -8.28
CA TYR A 58 11.05 -10.62 -9.41
C TYR A 58 11.99 -10.40 -10.60
N TRP A 59 12.03 -11.36 -11.52
CA TRP A 59 12.71 -11.22 -12.80
C TRP A 59 11.74 -10.70 -13.84
N CYS A 60 12.15 -9.70 -14.63
CA CYS A 60 11.33 -9.14 -15.70
C CYS A 60 12.06 -9.15 -17.06
N PRO A 61 11.36 -9.35 -18.19
CA PRO A 61 11.96 -9.25 -19.53
C PRO A 61 12.40 -7.84 -19.89
N THR A 62 11.68 -6.81 -19.43
CA THR A 62 11.97 -5.40 -19.73
C THR A 62 13.21 -4.92 -19.00
N ALA A 63 14.08 -4.20 -19.73
CA ALA A 63 15.38 -3.74 -19.25
C ALA A 63 15.33 -2.48 -18.36
N VAL A 64 14.14 -1.97 -18.03
CA VAL A 64 13.97 -0.77 -17.21
C VAL A 64 13.60 -1.21 -15.79
N PRO A 65 14.51 -1.10 -14.80
CA PRO A 65 14.18 -1.31 -13.40
C PRO A 65 13.15 -0.24 -13.00
N SER A 66 11.93 -0.68 -12.76
CA SER A 66 10.82 0.16 -12.35
C SER A 66 10.52 -0.21 -10.91
N ALA A 67 11.20 0.45 -9.96
CA ALA A 67 10.88 0.25 -8.56
C ALA A 67 9.46 0.77 -8.29
N HIS A 68 8.47 -0.13 -8.30
CA HIS A 68 7.10 0.18 -7.93
C HIS A 68 7.06 0.32 -6.40
N ARG A 69 7.33 1.54 -5.95
CA ARG A 69 7.27 1.91 -4.54
C ARG A 69 5.96 2.60 -4.27
N VAL A 70 5.05 1.91 -3.61
CA VAL A 70 3.80 2.50 -3.18
C VAL A 70 3.78 2.58 -1.66
N HIS A 71 4.07 3.78 -1.14
CA HIS A 71 4.16 4.04 0.28
C HIS A 71 2.81 4.54 0.81
N TYR A 72 1.84 3.64 0.96
CA TYR A 72 0.51 3.97 1.46
C TYR A 72 0.54 4.58 2.86
N THR A 73 1.49 4.23 3.73
CA THR A 73 1.60 4.88 5.04
C THR A 73 2.02 6.34 4.94
N SER A 74 2.86 6.68 3.97
CA SER A 74 3.27 8.07 3.72
C SER A 74 2.14 8.86 3.07
N LEU A 75 1.38 8.25 2.17
CA LEU A 75 0.14 8.83 1.64
C LEU A 75 -0.84 9.09 2.78
N TRP A 76 -1.09 8.08 3.62
CA TRP A 76 -1.99 8.15 4.77
C TRP A 76 -1.64 9.28 5.74
N ALA A 77 -0.35 9.44 6.06
CA ALA A 77 0.13 10.50 6.95
C ALA A 77 -0.15 11.91 6.40
N ARG A 78 -0.17 12.09 5.08
CA ARG A 78 -0.45 13.38 4.41
C ARG A 78 -1.94 13.70 4.31
N LEU A 79 -2.81 12.74 4.59
CA LEU A 79 -4.25 12.93 4.57
C LEU A 79 -4.73 13.66 5.81
N GLU A 80 -5.68 14.57 5.62
CA GLU A 80 -6.46 15.13 6.72
C GLU A 80 -7.45 14.10 7.29
N ALA A 81 -7.93 14.32 8.52
CA ALA A 81 -8.83 13.39 9.19
C ALA A 81 -10.13 13.12 8.39
N GLY A 82 -10.69 14.15 7.75
CA GLY A 82 -11.87 14.01 6.90
C GLY A 82 -11.60 13.18 5.63
N GLU A 83 -10.44 13.34 5.02
CA GLU A 83 -10.00 12.59 3.84
C GLU A 83 -9.76 11.11 4.18
N ARG A 84 -9.14 10.83 5.33
CA ARG A 84 -9.00 9.47 5.88
C ARG A 84 -10.35 8.81 6.06
N LEU A 85 -11.30 9.51 6.70
CA LEU A 85 -12.64 8.98 6.94
C LEU A 85 -13.39 8.67 5.63
N ALA A 86 -13.27 9.55 4.64
CA ALA A 86 -13.86 9.35 3.33
C ALA A 86 -13.27 8.11 2.62
N LEU A 87 -11.94 7.89 2.71
CA LEU A 87 -11.29 6.70 2.17
C LEU A 87 -11.69 5.41 2.89
N LEU A 88 -11.86 5.43 4.21
CA LEU A 88 -12.32 4.25 4.96
C LEU A 88 -13.77 3.88 4.60
N ARG A 89 -14.64 4.88 4.43
CA ARG A 89 -16.01 4.65 3.92
C ARG A 89 -16.02 4.09 2.51
N LEU A 90 -15.05 4.48 1.70
CA LEU A 90 -14.89 3.99 0.33
C LEU A 90 -14.36 2.56 0.30
N ALA A 91 -13.52 2.14 1.24
CA ALA A 91 -13.16 0.72 1.38
C ALA A 91 -14.40 -0.16 1.69
N ALA A 92 -15.45 0.42 2.25
CA ALA A 92 -16.73 -0.22 2.50
C ALA A 92 -17.74 -0.07 1.34
N SER A 93 -17.42 0.67 0.27
CA SER A 93 -18.31 0.91 -0.88
C SER A 93 -17.64 0.58 -2.23
N ALA A 94 -18.41 0.42 -3.29
CA ALA A 94 -17.94 -0.16 -4.56
C ALA A 94 -17.31 0.83 -5.56
N GLY A 95 -17.23 2.14 -5.27
CA GLY A 95 -16.89 3.14 -6.29
C GLY A 95 -15.95 4.26 -5.85
N VAL A 96 -15.01 4.62 -6.72
CA VAL A 96 -14.15 5.80 -6.59
C VAL A 96 -14.89 7.02 -7.12
N THR A 97 -15.17 8.01 -6.27
CA THR A 97 -15.74 9.28 -6.71
C THR A 97 -14.68 10.14 -7.41
N ASP A 98 -15.11 11.05 -8.29
CA ASP A 98 -14.19 11.94 -9.01
C ASP A 98 -13.34 12.82 -8.07
N THR A 99 -13.92 13.29 -6.96
CA THR A 99 -13.22 13.99 -5.90
C THR A 99 -12.12 13.13 -5.28
N MET A 100 -12.39 11.84 -5.05
CA MET A 100 -11.41 10.90 -4.51
C MET A 100 -10.31 10.60 -5.53
N ALA A 101 -10.65 10.46 -6.80
CA ALA A 101 -9.68 10.25 -7.86
C ALA A 101 -8.70 11.44 -7.96
N ARG A 102 -9.21 12.66 -8.02
CA ARG A 102 -8.38 13.90 -8.01
C ARG A 102 -7.49 13.97 -6.78
N PHE A 103 -8.02 13.63 -5.61
CA PHE A 103 -7.27 13.60 -4.38
C PHE A 103 -6.10 12.58 -4.42
N LEU A 104 -6.40 11.35 -4.82
CA LEU A 104 -5.43 10.27 -4.88
C LEU A 104 -4.35 10.53 -5.93
N MET A 105 -4.72 11.13 -7.07
CA MET A 105 -3.75 11.59 -8.08
C MET A 105 -2.86 12.72 -7.54
N ARG A 106 -3.41 13.67 -6.78
CA ARG A 106 -2.64 14.77 -6.18
C ARG A 106 -1.60 14.28 -5.17
N VAL A 107 -1.94 13.30 -4.34
CA VAL A 107 -1.06 12.84 -3.25
C VAL A 107 -0.18 11.66 -3.65
N GLY A 108 -0.72 10.72 -4.42
CA GLY A 108 -0.04 9.51 -4.90
C GLY A 108 0.69 9.67 -6.23
N GLY A 109 0.42 10.74 -6.98
CA GLY A 109 1.02 11.01 -8.28
C GLY A 109 0.35 10.29 -9.46
N PRO A 110 0.81 10.58 -10.70
CA PRO A 110 0.33 9.90 -11.90
C PRO A 110 0.67 8.41 -11.85
N GLY A 111 -0.31 7.55 -12.16
CA GLY A 111 -0.16 6.08 -12.09
C GLY A 111 -0.47 5.46 -10.72
N PHE A 112 -0.99 6.24 -9.77
CA PHE A 112 -1.57 5.70 -8.54
C PHE A 112 -2.89 4.97 -8.82
N LEU A 113 -3.77 5.62 -9.58
CA LEU A 113 -4.99 5.01 -10.09
C LEU A 113 -4.66 4.17 -11.31
N LEU A 114 -5.41 3.08 -11.47
CA LEU A 114 -5.29 2.18 -12.60
C LEU A 114 -6.42 2.49 -13.57
N ASP A 115 -6.08 2.64 -14.83
CA ASP A 115 -7.06 2.81 -15.89
C ASP A 115 -7.84 1.50 -16.09
N GLN A 116 -9.18 1.59 -16.17
CA GLN A 116 -10.03 0.49 -16.59
C GLN A 116 -10.43 0.64 -18.06
N PRO A 117 -10.64 -0.50 -18.76
CA PRO A 117 -11.33 -0.49 -20.04
C PRO A 117 -12.71 0.16 -19.87
N GLY A 118 -12.94 1.30 -20.54
CA GLY A 118 -14.16 2.10 -20.38
C GLY A 118 -13.96 3.48 -19.76
N GLY A 119 -12.72 3.88 -19.46
CA GLY A 119 -12.38 5.25 -19.05
C GLY A 119 -12.64 5.55 -17.58
N THR A 120 -13.02 4.56 -16.78
CA THR A 120 -13.09 4.68 -15.32
C THR A 120 -11.73 4.40 -14.68
N CYS A 121 -11.45 5.05 -13.56
CA CYS A 121 -10.26 4.79 -12.76
C CYS A 121 -10.62 3.86 -11.59
N ARG A 122 -9.75 2.91 -11.28
CA ARG A 122 -9.87 2.09 -10.06
C ARG A 122 -8.64 2.22 -9.17
N ILE A 123 -8.83 1.94 -7.89
CA ILE A 123 -7.73 1.83 -6.92
C ILE A 123 -7.10 0.43 -6.97
N PRO A 124 -5.76 0.32 -6.85
CA PRO A 124 -5.06 -0.96 -6.80
C PRO A 124 -5.55 -1.87 -5.67
N LEU A 125 -5.49 -3.18 -5.89
CA LEU A 125 -5.88 -4.17 -4.89
C LEU A 125 -5.09 -3.99 -3.59
N SER A 126 -3.77 -3.78 -3.68
CA SER A 126 -2.94 -3.61 -2.49
C SER A 126 -3.34 -2.39 -1.65
N PHE A 127 -3.82 -1.31 -2.28
CA PHE A 127 -4.37 -0.16 -1.56
C PHE A 127 -5.70 -0.47 -0.89
N ARG A 128 -6.58 -1.26 -1.53
CA ARG A 128 -7.84 -1.70 -0.91
C ARG A 128 -7.57 -2.55 0.33
N VAL A 129 -6.62 -3.47 0.23
CA VAL A 129 -6.17 -4.31 1.35
C VAL A 129 -5.59 -3.45 2.48
N PHE A 130 -4.79 -2.43 2.14
CA PHE A 130 -4.30 -1.44 3.10
C PHE A 130 -5.45 -0.69 3.80
N LEU A 131 -6.42 -0.15 3.05
CA LEU A 131 -7.54 0.59 3.62
C LEU A 131 -8.40 -0.29 4.54
N HIS A 132 -8.58 -1.56 4.21
CA HIS A 132 -9.32 -2.50 5.05
C HIS A 132 -8.62 -2.77 6.39
N ALA A 133 -7.29 -2.89 6.40
CA ALA A 133 -6.52 -2.98 7.64
C ALA A 133 -6.58 -1.69 8.47
N MET A 134 -6.54 -0.52 7.83
CA MET A 134 -6.70 0.75 8.54
C MET A 134 -8.12 0.95 9.09
N ALA A 135 -9.15 0.40 8.43
CA ALA A 135 -10.53 0.46 8.91
C ALA A 135 -10.80 -0.43 10.13
N THR A 136 -10.02 -1.50 10.27
CA THR A 136 -10.12 -2.47 11.38
C THR A 136 -9.20 -2.13 12.54
N GLU A 137 -8.40 -1.06 12.43
CA GLU A 137 -7.61 -0.54 13.53
C GLU A 137 -8.56 -0.02 14.63
N PRO A 138 -8.52 -0.58 15.86
CA PRO A 138 -9.32 -0.04 16.94
C PRO A 138 -8.85 1.39 17.20
N ALA A 139 -9.78 2.35 17.18
CA ALA A 139 -9.55 3.74 17.50
C ALA A 139 -9.08 3.87 18.97
N GLY A 140 -7.81 3.61 19.25
CA GLY A 140 -7.40 3.48 20.64
C GLY A 140 -5.96 3.07 20.96
N THR A 141 -5.03 3.00 20.00
CA THR A 141 -3.62 2.73 20.35
C THR A 141 -2.69 3.81 19.83
N ARG A 142 -2.88 5.04 20.31
CA ARG A 142 -1.74 5.93 20.56
C ARG A 142 -0.87 5.18 21.57
N VAL A 143 0.23 4.59 21.13
CA VAL A 143 1.30 4.21 22.06
C VAL A 143 1.85 5.52 22.61
N PRO A 144 1.66 5.86 23.89
CA PRO A 144 2.33 7.02 24.46
C PRO A 144 3.84 6.77 24.39
N PRO A 145 4.67 7.80 24.14
CA PRO A 145 6.12 7.65 24.29
C PRO A 145 6.40 7.10 25.68
N ALA A 146 7.24 6.07 25.76
CA ALA A 146 7.65 5.45 27.02
C ALA A 146 8.07 6.54 28.03
N PRO A 147 7.67 6.45 29.30
CA PRO A 147 8.15 7.40 30.30
C PRO A 147 9.68 7.31 30.35
N VAL A 148 10.34 8.42 30.06
CA VAL A 148 11.77 8.59 30.30
C VAL A 148 11.97 8.40 31.80
N SER A 149 12.49 7.23 32.17
CA SER A 149 12.96 7.01 33.54
C SER A 149 14.18 7.89 33.77
N THR A 150 13.97 9.02 34.43
CA THR A 150 15.05 9.82 34.99
C THR A 150 15.77 8.97 36.03
N PRO A 151 17.07 8.64 35.88
CA PRO A 151 17.81 8.02 36.96
C PRO A 151 17.99 9.05 38.07
N ALA A 152 17.38 8.78 39.23
CA ALA A 152 17.69 9.47 40.46
C ALA A 152 18.98 8.88 41.05
N ARG A 153 20.10 9.59 40.89
CA ARG A 153 21.08 9.92 41.94
C ARG A 153 22.29 10.63 41.35
#